data_AF-A0AAE7T095-F1
#
_entry.id   AF-A0AAE7T095-F1
#
_cell.length_a   1.000
_cell.length_b   1.000
_cell.length_c   1.000
_cell.angle_alpha   90.00
_cell.angle_beta   90.00
_cell.angle_gamma   90.00
#
_symmetry.space_group_name_H-M   'P 1'
#
loop_
_entity.id
_entity.type
_entity.pdbx_description
1 polymer ?
#
loop_
_entity_poly.entity_id
_entity_poly.type
_entity_poly.pdbx_seq_one_letter_code
_entity_poly.pdbx_strand_id
1 'polypeptide(L)'
;MKKNIRKKQMILATLLVSSQVLVAAPLAFAEESTSSEGSSAISQTIETSSSAASETASSETATSTTDSKEKLQINAVAIGNALTKEQENYTLDQLGIKGETPIYTTSGSDLMKYIPDGGFTKDWAVYSSVRMQTLDSGEGITVDIATPKNITRITAAQYQNAALTAGITDAKLTVASAVPIDGSGALAGVYKIVEESGGIINQDRVSVAQDEMDVLSTITEENKDKEGYSDEALNAAQEQAKTELAAQTADGSELTQSDIQATVEKALKDNGLEGIVTSDQVTELTTLMSNMKDKNIFEDFVKELDLSEARKQIEEKSKGLWENVKNFFSGLWSSITGVFGGNSNE
;
A
#
# COMPACT_ATOMS: atom_id res chain seq x y z
N MET A 1 -5.33 -49.56 24.26
CA MET A 1 -6.44 -48.62 24.46
C MET A 1 -6.72 -47.90 23.15
N LYS A 2 -7.87 -48.15 22.52
CA LYS A 2 -8.30 -47.52 21.25
C LYS A 2 -8.80 -46.10 21.55
N LYS A 3 -8.24 -45.08 20.89
CA LYS A 3 -8.67 -43.69 21.05
C LYS A 3 -9.65 -43.33 19.92
N ASN A 4 -10.90 -43.10 20.30
CA ASN A 4 -12.02 -42.73 19.44
C ASN A 4 -11.80 -41.32 18.86
N ILE A 5 -11.90 -41.18 17.54
CA ILE A 5 -11.97 -39.89 16.83
C ILE A 5 -13.44 -39.54 16.63
N ARG A 6 -13.92 -38.48 17.30
CA ARG A 6 -15.25 -37.90 17.03
C ARG A 6 -15.13 -36.91 15.86
N LYS A 7 -15.83 -37.16 14.75
CA LYS A 7 -16.06 -36.20 13.67
C LYS A 7 -16.99 -35.08 14.16
N LYS A 8 -16.61 -33.82 13.96
CA LYS A 8 -17.51 -32.66 14.11
C LYS A 8 -18.33 -32.52 12.82
N GLN A 9 -19.65 -32.45 12.95
CA GLN A 9 -20.59 -32.08 11.87
C GLN A 9 -20.55 -30.57 11.67
N MET A 10 -20.39 -30.11 10.42
CA MET A 10 -20.65 -28.72 10.02
C MET A 10 -22.14 -28.59 9.70
N ILE A 11 -22.80 -27.67 10.39
CA ILE A 11 -24.16 -27.20 10.07
C ILE A 11 -24.01 -26.08 9.04
N LEU A 12 -24.52 -26.32 7.83
CA LEU A 12 -24.56 -25.37 6.73
C LEU A 12 -25.81 -24.48 6.94
N ALA A 13 -25.62 -23.22 7.29
CA ALA A 13 -26.70 -22.23 7.38
C ALA A 13 -26.68 -21.35 6.13
N THR A 14 -27.52 -21.69 5.15
CA THR A 14 -27.85 -20.86 3.99
C THR A 14 -28.75 -19.70 4.42
N LEU A 15 -28.26 -18.46 4.34
CA LEU A 15 -29.06 -17.25 4.49
C LEU A 15 -29.37 -16.70 3.08
N LEU A 16 -30.63 -16.85 2.66
CA LEU A 16 -31.19 -16.23 1.46
C LEU A 16 -31.60 -14.79 1.80
N VAL A 17 -30.88 -13.79 1.26
CA VAL A 17 -31.32 -12.40 1.32
C VAL A 17 -32.02 -12.07 0.00
N SER A 18 -33.33 -11.93 0.08
CA SER A 18 -34.23 -11.53 -1.00
C SER A 18 -34.00 -10.06 -1.37
N SER A 19 -33.61 -9.84 -2.63
CA SER A 19 -33.51 -8.54 -3.28
C SER A 19 -34.91 -7.95 -3.55
N GLN A 20 -35.17 -6.73 -3.07
CA GLN A 20 -36.26 -5.87 -3.53
C GLN A 20 -35.69 -4.45 -3.66
N VAL A 21 -35.33 -4.07 -4.87
CA VAL A 21 -35.03 -2.69 -5.26
C VAL A 21 -36.37 -2.02 -5.56
N LEU A 22 -36.75 -1.03 -4.76
CA LEU A 22 -37.86 -0.13 -5.07
C LEU A 22 -37.28 1.15 -5.67
N VAL A 23 -37.34 1.27 -6.99
CA VAL A 23 -37.07 2.52 -7.72
C VAL A 23 -38.32 3.38 -7.64
N ALA A 24 -38.23 4.58 -7.07
CA ALA A 24 -39.24 5.60 -7.23
C ALA A 24 -38.63 7.01 -7.17
N ALA A 25 -38.53 7.65 -8.33
CA ALA A 25 -38.60 9.10 -8.51
C ALA A 25 -38.97 9.38 -9.98
N PRO A 26 -39.58 10.53 -10.34
CA PRO A 26 -40.37 11.48 -9.55
C PRO A 26 -41.74 11.77 -10.19
N LEU A 27 -42.68 12.32 -9.42
CA LEU A 27 -43.87 13.01 -9.95
C LEU A 27 -43.65 14.51 -9.79
N ALA A 28 -43.45 15.19 -10.93
CA ALA A 28 -43.50 16.64 -11.04
C ALA A 28 -44.96 17.09 -11.26
N PHE A 29 -45.41 18.07 -10.47
CA PHE A 29 -46.56 18.91 -10.80
C PHE A 29 -46.03 20.28 -11.22
N ALA A 30 -46.53 20.76 -12.35
CA ALA A 30 -46.27 22.08 -12.90
C ALA A 30 -47.18 23.13 -12.24
N GLU A 31 -46.66 24.35 -12.09
CA GLU A 31 -47.45 25.57 -12.19
C GLU A 31 -46.63 26.69 -12.85
N GLU A 32 -47.38 27.62 -13.41
CA GLU A 32 -47.18 28.47 -14.58
C GLU A 32 -46.45 29.81 -14.29
N SER A 33 -45.68 30.34 -15.27
CA SER A 33 -45.87 31.71 -15.83
C SER A 33 -44.69 32.26 -16.69
N THR A 34 -45.03 32.50 -17.96
CA THR A 34 -44.73 33.69 -18.83
C THR A 34 -43.37 33.96 -19.50
N SER A 35 -43.52 34.31 -20.80
CA SER A 35 -42.69 35.12 -21.75
C SER A 35 -41.56 34.38 -22.51
N SER A 36 -41.74 34.13 -23.81
CA SER A 36 -41.34 34.97 -24.98
C SER A 36 -39.85 34.75 -25.32
N GLU A 37 -39.37 34.30 -26.49
CA GLU A 37 -39.77 34.47 -27.89
C GLU A 37 -38.94 33.50 -28.77
N GLY A 38 -39.44 33.07 -29.94
CA GLY A 38 -38.57 32.89 -31.13
C GLY A 38 -38.27 31.49 -31.70
N SER A 39 -39.16 31.03 -32.60
CA SER A 39 -38.87 30.40 -33.91
C SER A 39 -37.94 29.17 -34.04
N SER A 40 -38.50 28.00 -34.35
CA SER A 40 -38.62 27.49 -35.74
C SER A 40 -39.14 26.04 -35.77
N ALA A 41 -40.11 25.81 -36.66
CA ALA A 41 -40.69 24.53 -37.03
C ALA A 41 -39.61 23.52 -37.50
N ILE A 42 -39.82 22.20 -37.39
CA ILE A 42 -40.54 21.40 -38.40
C ILE A 42 -41.20 20.18 -37.73
N SER A 43 -42.43 19.93 -38.16
CA SER A 43 -43.35 18.84 -37.84
C SER A 43 -43.08 17.60 -38.71
N GLN A 44 -43.26 16.38 -38.19
CA GLN A 44 -44.30 15.43 -38.66
C GLN A 44 -44.24 14.02 -38.02
N THR A 45 -45.38 13.66 -37.42
CA THR A 45 -46.14 12.37 -37.47
C THR A 45 -45.45 11.07 -37.02
N ILE A 46 -45.84 10.46 -35.89
CA ILE A 46 -47.01 9.56 -35.67
C ILE A 46 -46.97 8.34 -36.62
N GLU A 47 -46.72 7.14 -36.08
CA GLU A 47 -47.75 6.09 -35.96
C GLU A 47 -47.30 4.92 -35.06
N THR A 48 -48.15 4.64 -34.09
CA THR A 48 -48.36 3.41 -33.33
C THR A 48 -48.66 2.22 -34.24
N SER A 49 -48.10 1.04 -33.96
CA SER A 49 -48.80 -0.26 -34.08
C SER A 49 -47.99 -1.41 -33.48
N SER A 50 -48.68 -2.26 -32.72
CA SER A 50 -48.19 -3.46 -32.06
C SER A 50 -47.82 -4.58 -33.03
N SER A 51 -46.89 -5.47 -32.67
CA SER A 51 -47.19 -6.88 -32.36
C SER A 51 -45.93 -7.65 -32.00
N ALA A 52 -46.15 -8.79 -31.36
CA ALA A 52 -45.17 -9.61 -30.67
C ALA A 52 -44.36 -10.56 -31.58
N ALA A 53 -43.27 -11.03 -30.97
CA ALA A 53 -42.60 -12.33 -31.15
C ALA A 53 -41.53 -12.48 -32.24
N SER A 54 -40.29 -12.41 -31.74
CA SER A 54 -39.21 -13.40 -31.90
C SER A 54 -38.61 -13.60 -33.29
N GLU A 55 -37.41 -13.07 -33.47
CA GLU A 55 -36.35 -13.76 -34.21
C GLU A 55 -34.96 -13.38 -33.65
N THR A 56 -34.17 -14.42 -33.44
CA THR A 56 -32.79 -14.45 -32.97
C THR A 56 -31.87 -13.66 -33.90
N ALA A 57 -31.07 -12.73 -33.35
CA ALA A 57 -29.89 -12.19 -34.02
C ALA A 57 -28.75 -12.04 -33.00
N SER A 58 -27.71 -12.83 -33.23
CA SER A 58 -26.41 -12.77 -32.59
C SER A 58 -25.83 -11.36 -32.74
N SER A 59 -25.54 -10.69 -31.62
CA SER A 59 -24.66 -9.53 -31.61
C SER A 59 -23.40 -9.93 -30.85
N GLU A 60 -22.32 -10.08 -31.61
CA GLU A 60 -20.96 -10.15 -31.10
C GLU A 60 -20.73 -8.98 -30.14
N THR A 61 -20.66 -9.28 -28.85
CA THR A 61 -20.08 -8.35 -27.88
C THR A 61 -18.59 -8.54 -28.02
N ALA A 62 -17.92 -7.57 -28.63
CA ALA A 62 -16.49 -7.41 -28.52
C ALA A 62 -16.16 -7.24 -27.03
N THR A 63 -15.80 -8.34 -26.38
CA THR A 63 -15.20 -8.34 -25.06
C THR A 63 -13.82 -7.73 -25.20
N SER A 64 -13.72 -6.41 -25.07
CA SER A 64 -12.47 -5.76 -24.69
C SER A 64 -12.16 -6.18 -23.26
N THR A 65 -11.50 -7.32 -23.12
CA THR A 65 -10.75 -7.71 -21.93
C THR A 65 -9.73 -6.61 -21.65
N THR A 66 -10.12 -5.69 -20.77
CA THR A 66 -9.20 -4.79 -20.11
C THR A 66 -8.97 -5.39 -18.74
N ASP A 67 -8.00 -6.31 -18.65
CA ASP A 67 -7.41 -6.70 -17.37
C ASP A 67 -6.58 -5.51 -16.86
N SER A 68 -7.28 -4.48 -16.40
CA SER A 68 -6.72 -3.46 -15.51
C SER A 68 -7.36 -3.73 -14.17
N LYS A 69 -6.59 -4.24 -13.20
CA LYS A 69 -6.99 -4.12 -11.79
C LYS A 69 -7.29 -2.63 -11.58
N GLU A 70 -8.55 -2.26 -11.38
CA GLU A 70 -8.88 -0.89 -11.00
C GLU A 70 -8.08 -0.56 -9.74
N LYS A 71 -7.17 0.41 -9.87
CA LYS A 71 -6.36 0.87 -8.76
C LYS A 71 -7.32 1.37 -7.68
N LEU A 72 -7.13 0.91 -6.45
CA LEU A 72 -8.01 1.22 -5.34
C LEU A 72 -8.13 2.74 -5.22
N GLN A 73 -9.33 3.30 -5.37
CA GLN A 73 -9.57 4.73 -5.18
C GLN A 73 -9.95 4.99 -3.73
N ILE A 74 -9.11 5.73 -3.02
CA ILE A 74 -9.25 5.99 -1.60
C ILE A 74 -9.41 7.49 -1.38
N ASN A 75 -10.42 7.87 -0.62
CA ASN A 75 -10.47 9.16 0.07
C ASN A 75 -11.10 8.90 1.43
N ALA A 76 -10.27 8.61 2.44
CA ALA A 76 -10.74 8.17 3.75
C ALA A 76 -9.84 8.69 4.87
N VAL A 77 -10.35 8.63 6.10
CA VAL A 77 -9.65 9.07 7.31
C VAL A 77 -9.60 7.95 8.34
N ALA A 78 -8.45 7.82 8.99
CA ALA A 78 -8.27 7.02 10.18
C ALA A 78 -8.03 7.94 11.38
N ILE A 79 -8.96 7.94 12.33
CA ILE A 79 -8.96 8.78 13.52
C ILE A 79 -8.56 8.00 14.78
N GLY A 80 -7.74 8.60 15.63
CA GLY A 80 -7.34 7.98 16.90
C GLY A 80 -8.51 7.75 17.86
N ASN A 81 -8.53 6.61 18.56
CA ASN A 81 -9.61 6.21 19.47
C ASN A 81 -9.71 7.03 20.78
N ALA A 82 -8.69 7.82 21.13
CA ALA A 82 -8.60 8.49 22.42
C ALA A 82 -8.93 9.99 22.37
N LEU A 83 -9.36 10.50 21.22
CA LEU A 83 -9.71 11.91 21.04
C LEU A 83 -11.04 12.25 21.73
N THR A 84 -11.10 13.38 22.43
CA THR A 84 -12.39 13.97 22.84
C THR A 84 -13.15 14.48 21.62
N LYS A 85 -14.44 14.80 21.76
CA LYS A 85 -15.23 15.31 20.62
C LYS A 85 -14.66 16.61 20.05
N GLU A 86 -14.17 17.51 20.91
CA GLU A 86 -13.53 18.75 20.49
C GLU A 86 -12.21 18.48 19.77
N GLN A 87 -11.40 17.55 20.28
CA GLN A 87 -10.14 17.15 19.66
C GLN A 87 -10.34 16.44 18.32
N GLU A 88 -11.36 15.60 18.21
CA GLU A 88 -11.79 14.97 16.96
C GLU A 88 -12.16 16.05 15.94
N ASN A 89 -13.05 16.98 16.28
CA ASN A 89 -13.47 18.05 15.38
C ASN A 89 -12.28 18.90 14.91
N TYR A 90 -11.39 19.28 15.84
CA TYR A 90 -10.15 19.98 15.51
C TYR A 90 -9.28 19.16 14.54
N THR A 91 -9.10 17.87 14.82
CA THR A 91 -8.26 17.00 13.99
C THR A 91 -8.83 16.84 12.59
N LEU A 92 -10.14 16.64 12.45
CA LEU A 92 -10.81 16.51 11.14
C LEU A 92 -10.70 17.80 10.31
N ASP A 93 -10.77 18.97 10.95
CA ASP A 93 -10.54 20.26 10.31
C ASP A 93 -9.10 20.39 9.79
N GLN A 94 -8.10 20.02 10.60
CA GLN A 94 -6.69 20.03 10.18
C GLN A 94 -6.40 19.01 9.06
N LEU A 95 -7.13 17.89 9.00
CA LEU A 95 -7.07 16.92 7.90
C LEU A 95 -7.77 17.41 6.62
N GLY A 96 -8.42 18.59 6.68
CA GLY A 96 -9.04 19.24 5.53
C GLY A 96 -10.19 18.45 4.92
N ILE A 97 -10.91 17.66 5.72
CA ILE A 97 -12.02 16.83 5.23
C ILE A 97 -13.08 17.73 4.56
N LYS A 98 -13.56 17.30 3.39
CA LYS A 98 -14.62 17.98 2.64
C LYS A 98 -15.68 16.95 2.25
N GLY A 99 -16.95 17.27 2.47
CA GLY A 99 -18.07 16.38 2.14
C GLY A 99 -18.10 15.10 2.97
N GLU A 100 -18.84 14.10 2.50
CA GLU A 100 -18.86 12.78 3.13
C GLU A 100 -17.56 12.03 2.80
N THR A 101 -16.79 11.71 3.84
CA THR A 101 -15.54 10.95 3.76
C THR A 101 -15.62 9.81 4.78
N PRO A 102 -15.38 8.54 4.39
CA PRO A 102 -15.30 7.43 5.33
C PRO A 102 -14.30 7.70 6.45
N ILE A 103 -14.73 7.48 7.70
CA ILE A 103 -13.91 7.63 8.90
C ILE A 103 -13.83 6.28 9.60
N TYR A 104 -12.60 5.79 9.78
CA TYR A 104 -12.26 4.59 10.52
C TYR A 104 -11.55 4.96 11.82
N THR A 105 -11.64 4.11 12.85
CA THR A 105 -10.99 4.38 14.15
C THR A 105 -9.72 3.55 14.31
N THR A 106 -8.57 4.19 14.43
CA THR A 106 -7.31 3.53 14.83
C THR A 106 -7.25 3.35 16.33
N SER A 107 -6.97 2.13 16.76
CA SER A 107 -6.90 1.70 18.16
C SER A 107 -5.55 1.07 18.50
N GLY A 108 -5.33 0.78 19.79
CA GLY A 108 -4.17 0.00 20.23
C GLY A 108 -4.06 -1.38 19.58
N SER A 109 -5.18 -2.01 19.21
CA SER A 109 -5.14 -3.28 18.45
C SER A 109 -4.59 -3.10 17.03
N ASP A 110 -4.89 -1.97 16.39
CA ASP A 110 -4.34 -1.66 15.06
C ASP A 110 -2.84 -1.38 15.16
N LEU A 111 -2.40 -0.69 16.21
CA LEU A 111 -0.98 -0.50 16.51
C LEU A 111 -0.26 -1.84 16.71
N MET A 112 -0.82 -2.77 17.50
CA MET A 112 -0.22 -4.11 17.67
C MET A 112 -0.17 -4.91 16.37
N LYS A 113 -1.19 -4.76 15.51
CA LYS A 113 -1.30 -5.50 14.26
C LYS A 113 -0.29 -4.99 13.23
N TYR A 114 -0.18 -3.67 13.07
CA TYR A 114 0.65 -3.05 12.03
C TYR A 114 2.02 -2.63 12.51
N ILE A 115 2.22 -2.59 13.84
CA ILE A 115 3.48 -2.23 14.50
C ILE A 115 3.75 -3.21 15.67
N PRO A 116 3.89 -4.52 15.41
CA PRO A 116 4.07 -5.56 16.44
C PRO A 116 5.19 -5.29 17.45
N ASP A 117 6.32 -4.70 17.05
CA ASP A 117 7.47 -4.48 17.95
C ASP A 117 7.43 -3.14 18.70
N GLY A 118 6.37 -2.35 18.50
CA GLY A 118 6.23 -1.03 19.15
C GLY A 118 5.86 -1.07 20.64
N GLY A 119 5.78 -2.26 21.26
CA GLY A 119 5.42 -2.41 22.67
C GLY A 119 3.97 -2.02 23.00
N PHE A 120 3.11 -1.89 21.99
CA PHE A 120 1.74 -1.44 22.16
C PHE A 120 0.86 -2.51 22.81
N THR A 121 -0.18 -2.04 23.50
CA THR A 121 -1.23 -2.90 24.06
C THR A 121 -2.58 -2.58 23.41
N LYS A 122 -3.53 -3.49 23.56
CA LYS A 122 -4.88 -3.33 23.00
C LYS A 122 -5.58 -2.04 23.47
N ASP A 123 -5.32 -1.64 24.71
CA ASP A 123 -5.94 -0.48 25.35
C ASP A 123 -5.14 0.82 25.15
N TRP A 124 -4.11 0.80 24.28
CA TRP A 124 -3.29 1.97 24.01
C TRP A 124 -4.13 3.13 23.46
N ALA A 125 -3.87 4.32 23.99
CA ALA A 125 -4.55 5.55 23.61
C ALA A 125 -3.93 6.12 22.33
N VAL A 126 -4.73 6.28 21.28
CA VAL A 126 -4.30 6.76 19.97
C VAL A 126 -4.87 8.16 19.72
N TYR A 127 -3.99 9.13 19.44
CA TYR A 127 -4.37 10.54 19.25
C TYR A 127 -4.06 11.08 17.85
N SER A 128 -2.98 10.63 17.22
CA SER A 128 -2.63 11.03 15.86
C SER A 128 -3.52 10.34 14.83
N SER A 129 -3.88 11.07 13.77
CA SER A 129 -4.81 10.66 12.73
C SER A 129 -4.26 10.97 11.33
N VAL A 130 -4.76 10.28 10.32
CA VAL A 130 -4.33 10.46 8.93
C VAL A 130 -5.53 10.47 7.99
N ARG A 131 -5.45 11.31 6.96
CA ARG A 131 -6.27 11.21 5.76
C ARG A 131 -5.43 10.71 4.60
N MET A 132 -5.96 9.76 3.85
CA MET A 132 -5.36 9.27 2.61
C MET A 132 -6.27 9.60 1.44
N GLN A 133 -5.67 10.13 0.38
CA GLN A 133 -6.32 10.38 -0.90
C GLN A 133 -5.47 9.76 -2.00
N THR A 134 -6.00 8.86 -2.80
CA THR A 134 -5.28 8.36 -3.98
C THR A 134 -5.16 9.46 -5.02
N LEU A 135 -3.98 9.51 -5.66
CA LEU A 135 -3.66 10.46 -6.71
C LEU A 135 -3.65 9.77 -8.07
N ASP A 136 -3.54 10.56 -9.13
CA ASP A 136 -3.37 10.03 -10.48
C ASP A 136 -2.06 9.23 -10.59
N SER A 137 -2.02 8.29 -11.54
CA SER A 137 -0.88 7.39 -11.70
C SER A 137 0.41 8.16 -12.04
N GLY A 138 1.48 7.90 -11.28
CA GLY A 138 2.79 8.53 -11.47
C GLY A 138 2.99 9.86 -10.72
N GLU A 139 2.02 10.32 -9.93
CA GLU A 139 2.18 11.49 -9.05
C GLU A 139 3.07 11.21 -7.83
N GLY A 140 3.25 9.94 -7.47
CA GLY A 140 3.97 9.51 -6.28
C GLY A 140 3.20 9.79 -4.99
N ILE A 141 3.89 9.62 -3.86
CA ILE A 141 3.30 9.85 -2.54
C ILE A 141 3.74 11.21 -2.02
N THR A 142 2.78 12.03 -1.62
CA THR A 142 3.02 13.30 -0.94
C THR A 142 2.51 13.22 0.50
N VAL A 143 3.27 13.77 1.44
CA VAL A 143 2.90 13.77 2.86
C VAL A 143 2.92 15.18 3.40
N ASP A 144 1.79 15.60 3.95
CA ASP A 144 1.60 16.88 4.61
C ASP A 144 1.32 16.65 6.10
N ILE A 145 2.24 17.06 6.97
CA ILE A 145 2.00 17.05 8.42
C ILE A 145 1.37 18.40 8.79
N ALA A 146 0.04 18.44 8.82
CA ALA A 146 -0.74 19.65 9.08
C ALA A 146 -0.48 20.24 10.48
N THR A 147 -0.14 19.41 11.45
CA THR A 147 0.19 19.82 12.83
C THR A 147 1.63 19.44 13.21
N PRO A 148 2.67 20.05 12.62
CA PRO A 148 4.05 19.59 12.77
C PRO A 148 4.60 19.75 14.21
N LYS A 149 4.00 20.62 15.02
CA LYS A 149 4.35 20.77 16.45
C LYS A 149 3.82 19.63 17.32
N ASN A 150 2.82 18.89 16.84
CA ASN A 150 2.13 17.85 17.60
C ASN A 150 2.53 16.44 17.17
N ILE A 151 3.21 16.27 16.03
CA ILE A 151 3.79 15.00 15.60
C ILE A 151 5.29 15.07 15.89
N THR A 152 5.74 14.37 16.93
CA THR A 152 7.05 14.64 17.55
C THR A 152 8.16 13.68 17.12
N ARG A 153 7.83 12.54 16.51
CA ARG A 153 8.81 11.49 16.16
C ARG A 153 8.70 10.99 14.73
N ILE A 154 7.50 10.61 14.29
CA ILE A 154 7.30 10.06 12.95
C ILE A 154 7.35 11.17 11.90
N THR A 155 8.23 11.00 10.93
CA THR A 155 8.51 11.95 9.86
C THR A 155 7.61 11.73 8.64
N ALA A 156 7.55 12.73 7.75
CA ALA A 156 6.85 12.64 6.48
C ALA A 156 7.32 11.45 5.63
N ALA A 157 8.64 11.21 5.59
CA ALA A 157 9.24 10.08 4.89
C ALA A 157 8.74 8.74 5.45
N GLN A 158 8.63 8.59 6.77
CA GLN A 158 8.13 7.34 7.38
C GLN A 158 6.66 7.08 7.05
N TYR A 159 5.81 8.10 6.94
CA TYR A 159 4.43 7.92 6.48
C TYR A 159 4.36 7.55 5.00
N GLN A 160 5.17 8.20 4.16
CA GLN A 160 5.29 7.84 2.75
C GLN A 160 5.67 6.38 2.58
N ASN A 161 6.65 5.94 3.35
CA ASN A 161 7.14 4.58 3.33
C ASN A 161 6.10 3.58 3.82
N ALA A 162 5.29 3.93 4.84
CA ALA A 162 4.23 3.06 5.31
C ALA A 162 3.16 2.84 4.23
N ALA A 163 2.83 3.89 3.47
CA ALA A 163 1.93 3.78 2.32
C ALA A 163 2.52 2.91 1.21
N LEU A 164 3.82 3.06 0.90
CA LEU A 164 4.50 2.17 -0.05
C LEU A 164 4.41 0.72 0.39
N THR A 165 4.73 0.41 1.65
CA THR A 165 4.64 -0.95 2.21
C THR A 165 3.21 -1.49 2.16
N ALA A 166 2.20 -0.63 2.29
CA ALA A 166 0.79 -0.98 2.13
C ALA A 166 0.34 -1.17 0.66
N GLY A 167 1.25 -1.05 -0.31
CA GLY A 167 0.96 -1.19 -1.75
C GLY A 167 0.37 0.06 -2.40
N ILE A 168 0.49 1.22 -1.74
CA ILE A 168 0.02 2.50 -2.27
C ILE A 168 1.21 3.25 -2.86
N THR A 169 1.17 3.50 -4.17
CA THR A 169 2.25 4.18 -4.92
C THR A 169 1.97 5.64 -5.23
N ASP A 170 0.69 6.03 -5.32
CA ASP A 170 0.26 7.39 -5.68
C ASP A 170 -0.83 7.86 -4.72
N ALA A 171 -0.46 8.66 -3.72
CA ALA A 171 -1.40 9.15 -2.71
C ALA A 171 -0.91 10.43 -2.02
N LYS A 172 -1.86 11.25 -1.60
CA LYS A 172 -1.65 12.32 -0.64
C LYS A 172 -2.04 11.83 0.76
N LEU A 173 -1.08 11.88 1.68
CA LEU A 173 -1.30 11.70 3.11
C LEU A 173 -1.34 13.07 3.78
N THR A 174 -2.39 13.34 4.56
CA THR A 174 -2.44 14.49 5.47
C THR A 174 -2.48 13.96 6.89
N VAL A 175 -1.54 14.38 7.74
CA VAL A 175 -1.37 13.87 9.11
C VAL A 175 -1.60 14.98 10.12
N ALA A 176 -2.40 14.70 11.15
CA ALA A 176 -2.70 15.66 12.20
C ALA A 176 -2.85 15.00 13.58
N SER A 177 -2.62 15.77 14.64
CA SER A 177 -2.93 15.40 16.02
C SER A 177 -3.36 16.63 16.81
N ALA A 178 -4.36 16.47 17.68
CA ALA A 178 -4.81 17.52 18.61
C ALA A 178 -3.85 17.74 19.79
N VAL A 179 -2.99 16.76 20.08
CA VAL A 179 -2.03 16.79 21.21
C VAL A 179 -0.64 16.36 20.76
N PRO A 180 0.45 16.79 21.43
CA PRO A 180 1.80 16.29 21.17
C PRO A 180 1.88 14.78 21.38
N ILE A 181 2.24 14.05 20.33
CA ILE A 181 2.37 12.59 20.31
C ILE A 181 3.38 12.17 19.25
N ASP A 182 3.88 10.94 19.34
CA ASP A 182 4.92 10.44 18.45
C ASP A 182 4.48 10.33 16.98
N GLY A 183 3.20 10.04 16.72
CA GLY A 183 2.62 9.90 15.39
C GLY A 183 2.34 8.45 14.95
N SER A 184 2.61 7.47 15.82
CA SER A 184 2.41 6.03 15.54
C SER A 184 0.98 5.67 15.15
N GLY A 185 -0.01 6.33 15.74
CA GLY A 185 -1.43 6.15 15.43
C GLY A 185 -1.80 6.49 13.99
N ALA A 186 -1.24 7.59 13.46
CA ALA A 186 -1.46 7.97 12.07
C ALA A 186 -0.80 6.95 11.13
N LEU A 187 0.34 6.36 11.53
CA LEU A 187 1.06 5.39 10.73
C LEU A 187 0.31 4.07 10.63
N ALA A 188 -0.21 3.55 11.76
CA ALA A 188 -1.16 2.44 11.75
C ALA A 188 -2.45 2.78 11.00
N GLY A 189 -2.87 4.05 11.04
CA GLY A 189 -4.02 4.56 10.28
C GLY A 189 -3.86 4.44 8.76
N VAL A 190 -2.64 4.58 8.22
CA VAL A 190 -2.35 4.36 6.79
C VAL A 190 -2.74 2.94 6.39
N TYR A 191 -2.24 1.93 7.12
CA TYR A 191 -2.56 0.53 6.89
C TYR A 191 -4.05 0.25 7.09
N LYS A 192 -4.64 0.80 8.16
CA LYS A 192 -6.07 0.63 8.44
C LYS A 192 -6.96 1.13 7.30
N ILE A 193 -6.68 2.31 6.75
CA ILE A 193 -7.44 2.85 5.62
C ILE A 193 -7.37 1.90 4.43
N VAL A 194 -6.18 1.38 4.10
CA VAL A 194 -6.00 0.47 2.96
C VAL A 194 -6.84 -0.79 3.15
N GLU A 195 -6.76 -1.42 4.32
CA GLU A 195 -7.52 -2.65 4.61
C GLU A 195 -9.04 -2.41 4.56
N GLU A 196 -9.53 -1.35 5.20
CA GLU A 196 -10.96 -1.03 5.26
C GLU A 196 -11.52 -0.53 3.91
N SER A 197 -10.66 -0.04 3.02
CA SER A 197 -11.01 0.32 1.65
C SER A 197 -11.00 -0.88 0.70
N GLY A 198 -10.76 -2.10 1.21
CA GLY A 198 -10.70 -3.34 0.42
C GLY A 198 -9.33 -3.63 -0.19
N GLY A 199 -8.31 -2.85 0.17
CA GLY A 199 -6.92 -3.11 -0.18
C GLY A 199 -6.36 -4.30 0.62
N ILE A 200 -5.47 -5.05 0.00
CA ILE A 200 -4.77 -6.16 0.66
C ILE A 200 -3.41 -5.63 1.11
N ILE A 201 -3.23 -5.50 2.42
CA ILE A 201 -1.89 -5.24 2.97
C ILE A 201 -1.06 -6.48 2.71
N ASN A 202 0.03 -6.31 1.96
CA ASN A 202 0.95 -7.39 1.68
C ASN A 202 1.77 -7.70 2.95
N GLN A 203 1.26 -8.64 3.75
CA GLN A 203 1.92 -9.13 4.97
C GLN A 203 3.27 -9.78 4.68
N ASP A 204 3.45 -10.30 3.46
CA ASP A 204 4.73 -10.87 3.03
C ASP A 204 5.81 -9.80 2.92
N ARG A 205 5.48 -8.59 2.43
CA ARG A 205 6.37 -7.41 2.40
C ARG A 205 6.77 -6.95 3.81
N VAL A 206 5.81 -6.97 4.75
CA VAL A 206 6.09 -6.65 6.16
C VAL A 206 7.04 -7.68 6.76
N SER A 207 6.72 -8.97 6.63
CA SER A 207 7.52 -10.07 7.17
C SER A 207 8.94 -10.10 6.60
N VAL A 208 9.10 -9.93 5.28
CA VAL A 208 10.43 -9.94 4.66
C VAL A 208 11.33 -8.86 5.22
N ALA A 209 10.80 -7.67 5.47
CA ALA A 209 11.66 -6.59 5.91
C ALA A 209 11.87 -6.55 7.42
N GLN A 210 11.06 -7.29 8.19
CA GLN A 210 11.46 -7.73 9.54
C GLN A 210 12.63 -8.71 9.45
N ASP A 211 12.52 -9.75 8.61
CA ASP A 211 13.62 -10.72 8.42
C ASP A 211 14.92 -10.01 7.99
N GLU A 212 14.82 -9.02 7.10
CA GLU A 212 15.96 -8.21 6.68
C GLU A 212 16.54 -7.40 7.84
N MET A 213 15.71 -6.82 8.73
CA MET A 213 16.19 -6.12 9.93
C MET A 213 17.09 -7.01 10.76
N ASP A 214 16.59 -8.20 11.07
CA ASP A 214 17.25 -9.15 11.95
C ASP A 214 18.57 -9.63 11.33
N VAL A 215 18.55 -9.95 10.02
CA VAL A 215 19.75 -10.37 9.28
C VAL A 215 20.78 -9.24 9.24
N LEU A 216 20.39 -8.03 8.84
CA LEU A 216 21.36 -6.92 8.74
C LEU A 216 21.89 -6.51 10.11
N SER A 217 21.05 -6.50 11.15
CA SER A 217 21.49 -6.22 12.52
C SER A 217 22.49 -7.26 13.01
N THR A 218 22.27 -8.54 12.71
CA THR A 218 23.19 -9.63 13.08
C THR A 218 24.53 -9.48 12.37
N ILE A 219 24.50 -9.28 11.05
CA ILE A 219 25.70 -9.03 10.25
C ILE A 219 26.45 -7.80 10.76
N THR A 220 25.72 -6.73 11.10
CA THR A 220 26.31 -5.50 11.66
C THR A 220 27.03 -5.78 12.96
N GLU A 221 26.37 -6.42 13.93
CA GLU A 221 26.95 -6.71 15.23
C GLU A 221 28.21 -7.60 15.12
N GLU A 222 28.21 -8.56 14.20
CA GLU A 222 29.35 -9.46 13.96
C GLU A 222 30.53 -8.82 13.21
N ASN A 223 30.30 -7.70 12.50
CA ASN A 223 31.30 -7.06 11.64
C ASN A 223 31.68 -5.63 12.04
N LYS A 224 30.98 -4.99 12.98
CA LYS A 224 31.19 -3.57 13.36
C LYS A 224 32.62 -3.19 13.72
N ASP A 225 33.42 -4.14 14.24
CA ASP A 225 34.81 -3.93 14.63
C ASP A 225 35.83 -4.30 13.53
N LYS A 226 35.38 -4.76 12.35
CA LYS A 226 36.24 -5.12 11.23
C LYS A 226 36.58 -3.89 10.39
N GLU A 227 37.86 -3.74 10.05
CA GLU A 227 38.31 -2.69 9.15
C GLU A 227 37.63 -2.81 7.78
N GLY A 228 37.08 -1.69 7.29
CA GLY A 228 36.37 -1.62 6.00
C GLY A 228 34.87 -1.94 6.08
N TYR A 229 34.36 -2.44 7.21
CA TYR A 229 32.92 -2.60 7.40
C TYR A 229 32.25 -1.25 7.72
N SER A 230 31.06 -1.05 7.18
CA SER A 230 30.13 0.01 7.62
C SER A 230 28.70 -0.40 7.34
N ASP A 231 27.79 0.01 8.22
CA ASP A 231 26.34 -0.17 8.07
C ASP A 231 25.87 0.47 6.75
N GLU A 232 26.44 1.62 6.38
CA GLU A 232 26.13 2.32 5.13
C GLU A 232 26.49 1.47 3.91
N ALA A 233 27.65 0.82 3.90
CA ALA A 233 28.06 -0.07 2.80
C ALA A 233 27.15 -1.30 2.70
N LEU A 234 26.74 -1.88 3.84
CA LEU A 234 25.85 -3.05 3.84
C LEU A 234 24.46 -2.67 3.32
N ASN A 235 23.91 -1.55 3.80
CA ASN A 235 22.63 -1.02 3.32
C ASN A 235 22.67 -0.70 1.82
N ALA A 236 23.76 -0.07 1.34
CA ALA A 236 23.94 0.21 -0.08
C ALA A 236 24.02 -1.08 -0.93
N ALA A 237 24.69 -2.12 -0.43
CA ALA A 237 24.72 -3.43 -1.08
C ALA A 237 23.33 -4.07 -1.17
N GLN A 238 22.53 -4.01 -0.11
CA GLN A 238 21.16 -4.56 -0.13
C GLN A 238 20.26 -3.80 -1.11
N GLU A 239 20.34 -2.47 -1.11
CA GLU A 239 19.59 -1.62 -2.02
C GLU A 239 19.95 -1.92 -3.49
N GLN A 240 21.24 -2.04 -3.78
CA GLN A 240 21.73 -2.41 -5.09
C GLN A 240 21.24 -3.80 -5.51
N ALA A 241 21.37 -4.81 -4.64
CA ALA A 241 20.93 -6.17 -4.95
C ALA A 241 19.43 -6.23 -5.25
N LYS A 242 18.58 -5.59 -4.45
CA LYS A 242 17.13 -5.51 -4.70
C LYS A 242 16.80 -4.83 -6.02
N THR A 243 17.51 -3.74 -6.32
CA THR A 243 17.34 -2.98 -7.55
C THR A 243 17.70 -3.83 -8.78
N GLU A 244 18.83 -4.53 -8.74
CA GLU A 244 19.29 -5.42 -9.81
C GLU A 244 18.37 -6.64 -9.99
N LEU A 245 17.84 -7.21 -8.89
CA LEU A 245 16.89 -8.33 -8.98
C LEU A 245 15.52 -7.89 -9.50
N ALA A 246 15.05 -6.71 -9.11
CA ALA A 246 13.85 -6.10 -9.67
C ALA A 246 14.02 -5.82 -11.18
N ALA A 247 15.21 -5.37 -11.60
CA ALA A 247 15.56 -5.18 -13.00
C ALA A 247 15.45 -6.50 -13.79
N GLN A 248 16.14 -7.54 -13.32
CA GLN A 248 16.12 -8.86 -13.93
C GLN A 248 14.69 -9.44 -14.03
N THR A 249 13.87 -9.20 -12.99
CA THR A 249 12.46 -9.60 -12.99
C THR A 249 11.65 -8.81 -14.03
N ALA A 250 11.89 -7.51 -14.19
CA ALA A 250 11.23 -6.67 -15.18
C ALA A 250 11.51 -7.16 -16.62
N ASP A 251 12.74 -7.59 -16.86
CA ASP A 251 13.24 -8.14 -18.12
C ASP A 251 12.64 -9.52 -18.46
N GLY A 252 11.85 -10.09 -17.55
CA GLY A 252 11.23 -11.40 -17.71
C GLY A 252 12.19 -12.56 -17.44
N SER A 253 13.34 -12.30 -16.80
CA SER A 253 14.27 -13.35 -16.39
C SER A 253 13.67 -14.13 -15.23
N GLU A 254 13.73 -15.46 -15.30
CA GLU A 254 13.41 -16.31 -14.17
C GLU A 254 14.61 -16.32 -13.22
N LEU A 255 14.49 -15.62 -12.10
CA LEU A 255 15.55 -15.54 -11.09
C LEU A 255 15.81 -16.92 -10.46
N THR A 256 16.95 -17.54 -10.77
CA THR A 256 17.39 -18.76 -10.08
C THR A 256 18.12 -18.42 -8.79
N GLN A 257 18.28 -19.41 -7.90
CA GLN A 257 19.08 -19.24 -6.69
C GLN A 257 20.51 -18.77 -6.99
N SER A 258 21.10 -19.24 -8.10
CA SER A 258 22.44 -18.85 -8.52
C SER A 258 22.50 -17.40 -8.98
N ASP A 259 21.46 -16.90 -9.67
CA ASP A 259 21.39 -15.51 -10.12
C ASP A 259 21.26 -14.55 -8.93
N ILE A 260 20.43 -14.95 -7.95
CA ILE A 260 20.26 -14.21 -6.69
C ILE A 260 21.59 -14.13 -5.94
N GLN A 261 22.27 -15.27 -5.74
CA GLN A 261 23.55 -15.30 -5.04
C GLN A 261 24.60 -14.44 -5.76
N ALA A 262 24.72 -14.58 -7.08
CA ALA A 262 25.67 -13.79 -7.87
C ALA A 262 25.37 -12.29 -7.78
N THR A 263 24.10 -11.90 -7.75
CA THR A 263 23.67 -10.50 -7.60
C THR A 263 24.04 -9.96 -6.21
N VAL A 264 23.82 -10.75 -5.14
CA VAL A 264 24.21 -10.39 -3.76
C VAL A 264 25.73 -10.25 -3.63
N GLU A 265 26.50 -11.22 -4.13
CA GLU A 265 27.97 -11.19 -4.11
C GLU A 265 28.52 -9.99 -4.88
N LYS A 266 27.96 -9.70 -6.06
CA LYS A 266 28.31 -8.53 -6.86
C LYS A 266 28.02 -7.24 -6.09
N ALA A 267 26.85 -7.10 -5.49
CA ALA A 267 26.50 -5.89 -4.76
C ALA A 267 27.40 -5.68 -3.52
N LEU A 268 27.73 -6.74 -2.79
CA LEU A 268 28.69 -6.66 -1.68
C LEU A 268 30.08 -6.24 -2.17
N LYS A 269 30.54 -6.79 -3.28
CA LYS A 269 31.82 -6.42 -3.91
C LYS A 269 31.85 -4.96 -4.33
N ASP A 270 30.82 -4.50 -5.03
CA ASP A 270 30.71 -3.13 -5.53
C ASP A 270 30.70 -2.11 -4.40
N ASN A 271 30.22 -2.50 -3.21
CA ASN A 271 30.19 -1.69 -2.00
C ASN A 271 31.36 -1.96 -1.04
N GLY A 272 32.41 -2.65 -1.49
CA GLY A 272 33.67 -2.82 -0.74
C GLY A 272 33.60 -3.82 0.41
N LEU A 273 32.57 -4.67 0.46
CA LEU A 273 32.36 -5.69 1.50
C LEU A 273 32.87 -7.08 1.14
N GLU A 274 33.47 -7.24 -0.05
CA GLU A 274 34.11 -8.50 -0.49
C GLU A 274 35.19 -8.94 0.52
N GLY A 275 35.04 -10.14 1.08
CA GLY A 275 35.97 -10.70 2.06
C GLY A 275 35.81 -10.16 3.50
N ILE A 276 34.95 -9.17 3.72
CA ILE A 276 34.58 -8.67 5.06
C ILE A 276 33.39 -9.47 5.59
N VAL A 277 32.35 -9.53 4.77
CA VAL A 277 31.14 -10.35 4.99
C VAL A 277 31.48 -11.81 4.70
N THR A 278 31.11 -12.72 5.59
CA THR A 278 31.45 -14.14 5.50
C THR A 278 30.58 -14.88 4.49
N SER A 279 30.98 -16.08 4.06
CA SER A 279 30.17 -16.92 3.18
C SER A 279 28.80 -17.29 3.79
N ASP A 280 28.73 -17.44 5.12
CA ASP A 280 27.48 -17.73 5.82
C ASP A 280 26.56 -16.50 5.77
N GLN A 281 27.11 -15.30 6.00
CA GLN A 281 26.36 -14.04 5.90
C GLN A 281 25.91 -13.75 4.45
N VAL A 282 26.72 -14.06 3.45
CA VAL A 282 26.30 -14.01 2.02
C VAL A 282 25.12 -14.96 1.78
N THR A 283 25.12 -16.14 2.41
CA THR A 283 24.02 -17.11 2.30
C THR A 283 22.74 -16.60 2.96
N GLU A 284 22.84 -15.93 4.11
CA GLU A 284 21.70 -15.29 4.78
C GLU A 284 21.08 -14.19 3.92
N LEU A 285 21.91 -13.30 3.37
CA LEU A 285 21.48 -12.24 2.44
C LEU A 285 20.85 -12.81 1.16
N THR A 286 21.43 -13.89 0.63
CA THR A 286 20.86 -14.60 -0.54
C THR A 286 19.50 -15.19 -0.19
N THR A 287 19.37 -15.82 0.98
CA THR A 287 18.10 -16.41 1.45
C THR A 287 17.03 -15.35 1.60
N LEU A 288 17.38 -14.18 2.13
CA LEU A 288 16.48 -13.04 2.22
C LEU A 288 15.94 -12.63 0.84
N MET A 289 16.83 -12.47 -0.15
CA MET A 289 16.43 -12.11 -1.52
C MET A 289 15.60 -13.22 -2.20
N SER A 290 15.91 -14.49 -1.92
CA SER A 290 15.07 -15.62 -2.37
C SER A 290 13.68 -15.58 -1.75
N ASN A 291 13.57 -15.27 -0.46
CA ASN A 291 12.27 -15.09 0.20
C ASN A 291 11.47 -13.95 -0.43
N MET A 292 12.12 -12.83 -0.81
CA MET A 292 11.48 -11.73 -1.54
C MET A 292 10.91 -12.18 -2.87
N LYS A 293 11.70 -12.93 -3.64
CA LYS A 293 11.28 -13.50 -4.92
C LYS A 293 10.10 -14.46 -4.74
N ASP A 294 10.20 -15.41 -3.80
CA ASP A 294 9.19 -16.44 -3.60
C ASP A 294 7.85 -15.88 -3.07
N LYS A 295 7.91 -14.76 -2.35
CA LYS A 295 6.76 -13.95 -1.95
C LYS A 295 6.25 -12.99 -3.03
N ASN A 296 6.76 -13.10 -4.27
CA ASN A 296 6.42 -12.27 -5.43
C ASN A 296 6.69 -10.76 -5.24
N ILE A 297 7.54 -10.35 -4.29
CA ILE A 297 7.77 -8.93 -4.01
C ILE A 297 8.39 -8.21 -5.21
N PHE A 298 9.34 -8.84 -5.91
CA PHE A 298 9.92 -8.26 -7.12
C PHE A 298 8.92 -8.16 -8.27
N GLU A 299 8.02 -9.14 -8.41
CA GLU A 299 6.98 -9.08 -9.44
C GLU A 299 5.92 -8.02 -9.14
N ASP A 300 5.46 -7.96 -7.88
CA ASP A 300 4.51 -6.96 -7.41
C ASP A 300 5.08 -5.56 -7.64
N PHE A 301 6.36 -5.37 -7.32
CA PHE A 301 7.08 -4.14 -7.60
C PHE A 301 7.11 -3.78 -9.10
N VAL A 302 7.47 -4.73 -9.96
CA VAL A 302 7.50 -4.52 -11.43
C VAL A 302 6.13 -4.13 -11.96
N LYS A 303 5.05 -4.72 -11.43
CA LYS A 303 3.66 -4.41 -11.80
C LYS A 303 3.21 -3.05 -11.25
N GLU A 304 3.50 -2.76 -9.98
CA GLU A 304 3.07 -1.54 -9.27
C GLU A 304 3.71 -0.27 -9.86
N LEU A 305 4.95 -0.37 -10.35
CA LEU A 305 5.66 0.72 -11.00
C LEU A 305 5.52 0.71 -12.55
N ASP A 306 4.70 -0.18 -13.10
CA ASP A 306 4.54 -0.39 -14.55
C ASP A 306 5.89 -0.53 -15.28
N LEU A 307 6.81 -1.27 -14.68
CA LEU A 307 8.10 -1.61 -15.30
C LEU A 307 7.94 -2.69 -16.39
N SER A 308 6.73 -3.25 -16.53
CA SER A 308 6.36 -4.09 -17.66
C SER A 308 6.59 -3.43 -19.02
N GLU A 309 6.36 -2.12 -19.14
CA GLU A 309 6.59 -1.40 -20.40
C GLU A 309 8.05 -0.90 -20.52
N ALA A 310 8.76 -0.79 -19.40
CA ALA A 310 10.21 -0.52 -19.35
C ALA A 310 11.03 -1.61 -20.06
N ARG A 311 10.45 -2.80 -20.29
CA ARG A 311 10.95 -3.90 -21.16
C ARG A 311 11.51 -3.44 -22.52
N LYS A 312 11.05 -2.29 -23.04
CA LYS A 312 11.49 -1.74 -24.34
C LYS A 312 12.56 -0.65 -24.26
N GLN A 313 12.90 -0.16 -23.07
CA GLN A 313 13.80 1.00 -22.86
C GLN A 313 15.04 0.70 -22.01
N ILE A 314 15.25 -0.54 -21.58
CA ILE A 314 16.41 -0.94 -20.77
C ILE A 314 17.77 -0.66 -21.45
N GLU A 315 17.79 -0.48 -22.78
CA GLU A 315 19.03 -0.15 -23.50
C GLU A 315 19.44 1.33 -23.40
N GLU A 316 18.51 2.28 -23.18
CA GLU A 316 18.87 3.70 -23.07
C GLU A 316 17.87 4.47 -22.17
N LYS A 317 18.35 4.86 -20.98
CA LYS A 317 17.81 5.90 -20.09
C LYS A 317 16.57 5.54 -19.26
N SER A 318 16.78 5.50 -17.94
CA SER A 318 15.75 5.91 -16.98
C SER A 318 16.32 6.20 -15.59
N LYS A 319 17.17 7.22 -15.45
CA LYS A 319 17.62 7.68 -14.12
C LYS A 319 16.45 7.85 -13.13
N GLY A 320 15.30 8.34 -13.60
CA GLY A 320 14.08 8.47 -12.78
C GLY A 320 13.36 7.16 -12.43
N LEU A 321 13.39 6.13 -13.30
CA LEU A 321 12.78 4.83 -12.95
C LEU A 321 13.63 4.09 -11.91
N TRP A 322 14.96 4.11 -12.07
CA TRP A 322 15.87 3.54 -11.07
C TRP A 322 15.83 4.29 -9.74
N GLU A 323 15.62 5.59 -9.77
CA GLU A 323 15.39 6.39 -8.56
C GLU A 323 14.08 6.00 -7.88
N ASN A 324 13.01 5.71 -8.63
CA ASN A 324 11.76 5.18 -8.06
C ASN A 324 11.94 3.77 -7.47
N VAL A 325 12.75 2.91 -8.10
CA VAL A 325 13.11 1.58 -7.57
C VAL A 325 13.84 1.70 -6.24
N LYS A 326 14.89 2.53 -6.22
CA LYS A 326 15.64 2.86 -5.02
C LYS A 326 14.72 3.45 -3.94
N ASN A 327 13.85 4.39 -4.29
CA ASN A 327 12.92 5.03 -3.35
C ASN A 327 11.90 4.03 -2.79
N PHE A 328 11.44 3.07 -3.59
CA PHE A 328 10.55 2.01 -3.12
C PHE A 328 11.23 1.12 -2.07
N PHE A 329 12.41 0.56 -2.38
CA PHE A 329 13.09 -0.37 -1.48
C PHE A 329 13.70 0.33 -0.27
N SER A 330 14.29 1.52 -0.46
CA SER A 330 14.73 2.36 0.66
C SER A 330 13.56 2.80 1.51
N GLY A 331 12.39 3.04 0.91
CA GLY A 331 11.17 3.34 1.64
C GLY A 331 10.71 2.17 2.49
N LEU A 332 10.56 0.98 1.88
CA LEU A 332 10.21 -0.25 2.57
C LEU A 332 11.14 -0.51 3.77
N TRP A 333 12.45 -0.33 3.58
CA TRP A 333 13.47 -0.47 4.62
C TRP A 333 13.40 0.61 5.70
N SER A 334 13.28 1.88 5.32
CA SER A 334 13.24 3.03 6.22
C SER A 334 11.96 3.09 7.06
N SER A 335 10.85 2.57 6.51
CA SER A 335 9.62 2.32 7.26
C SER A 335 9.90 1.41 8.45
N ILE A 336 10.66 0.34 8.23
CA ILE A 336 10.82 -0.70 9.23
C ILE A 336 11.89 -0.32 10.25
N THR A 337 13.04 0.23 9.82
CA THR A 337 14.04 0.79 10.76
C THR A 337 13.47 1.94 11.59
N GLY A 338 12.71 2.84 10.97
CA GLY A 338 12.21 4.05 11.65
C GLY A 338 11.00 3.81 12.56
N VAL A 339 10.15 2.83 12.25
CA VAL A 339 8.96 2.52 13.06
C VAL A 339 9.25 1.42 14.09
N PHE A 340 10.12 0.46 13.77
CA PHE A 340 10.36 -0.75 14.57
C PHE A 340 11.77 -0.83 15.17
N GLY A 341 12.77 -0.12 14.62
CA GLY A 341 14.12 -0.03 15.20
C GLY A 341 14.20 0.86 16.45
N GLY A 342 13.09 1.44 16.89
CA GLY A 342 13.01 2.25 18.10
C GLY A 342 12.89 1.41 19.37
N ASN A 343 13.82 0.48 19.63
CA ASN A 343 14.02 -0.08 20.98
C ASN A 343 15.38 -0.78 21.14
N SER A 344 16.45 0.00 21.16
CA SER A 344 17.74 -0.45 21.72
C SER A 344 18.59 0.76 22.13
N ASN A 345 18.14 1.49 23.16
CA ASN A 345 18.95 2.17 24.19
C ASN A 345 18.14 3.29 24.87
N GLU A 346 17.47 2.96 25.97
CA GLU A 346 17.41 3.79 27.18
C GLU A 346 17.24 2.91 28.43
#